data_AF-A0A450XTS4-F1
#
_entry.id   AF-A0A450XTS4-F1
#
_cell.length_a   1.000
_cell.length_b   1.000
_cell.length_c   1.000
_cell.angle_alpha   90.00
_cell.angle_beta   90.00
_cell.angle_gamma   90.00
#
_symmetry.space_group_name_H-M   'P 1'
#
loop_
_entity.id
_entity.type
_entity.pdbx_description
1 polymer ?
#
loop_
_entity_poly.entity_id
_entity_poly.type
_entity_poly.pdbx_seq_one_letter_code
_entity_poly.pdbx_strand_id
1 'polypeptide(L)' 'MDWGLYEYRRLVENLLARIKHFRAIATRYDKPKRNYESMLALACGLLWLPM' A
#
# COMPACT_ATOMS: atom_id res chain seq x y z
N MET A 1 -16.24 12.39 -19.59
CA MET A 1 -14.88 12.62 -19.09
C MET A 1 -14.90 12.44 -17.58
N ASP A 2 -14.54 11.26 -17.11
CA ASP A 2 -14.57 10.87 -15.70
C ASP A 2 -13.34 11.38 -14.95
N TRP A 3 -13.20 12.70 -14.90
CA TRP A 3 -12.06 13.37 -14.26
C TRP A 3 -11.94 12.99 -12.78
N GLY A 4 -13.07 12.88 -12.07
CA GLY A 4 -13.09 12.47 -10.67
C GLY A 4 -12.60 11.03 -10.46
N LEU A 5 -12.93 10.10 -11.37
CA LEU A 5 -12.48 8.71 -11.27
C LEU A 5 -10.97 8.60 -11.52
N TYR A 6 -10.44 9.44 -12.41
CA TYR A 6 -9.01 9.54 -12.69
C TYR A 6 -8.21 10.06 -11.50
N GLU A 7 -8.77 11.04 -10.78
CA GLU A 7 -8.16 11.60 -9.59
C GLU A 7 -8.08 10.57 -8.46
N TYR A 8 -9.14 9.79 -8.24
CA TYR A 8 -9.15 8.67 -7.30
C TYR A 8 -8.11 7.61 -7.65
N ARG A 9 -7.98 7.23 -8.93
CA ARG A 9 -6.94 6.26 -9.35
C ARG A 9 -5.54 6.77 -9.01
N ARG A 10 -5.26 8.04 -9.29
CA ARG A 10 -3.96 8.65 -8.98
C ARG A 10 -3.62 8.56 -7.49
N LEU A 11 -4.59 8.79 -6.60
CA LEU A 11 -4.39 8.65 -5.15
C LEU A 11 -4.08 7.20 -4.75
N VAL A 12 -4.82 6.23 -5.31
CA VAL A 12 -4.60 4.80 -5.07
C VAL A 12 -3.24 4.36 -5.60
N GLU A 13 -2.84 4.79 -6.80
CA GLU A 13 -1.54 4.45 -7.39
C GLU A 13 -0.37 5.02 -6.57
N ASN A 14 -0.49 6.26 -6.08
CA ASN A 14 0.53 6.84 -5.19
C ASN A 14 0.67 6.06 -3.88
N LEU A 15 -0.46 5.62 -3.30
CA LEU A 15 -0.44 4.77 -2.11
C LEU A 15 0.27 3.44 -2.39
N LEU A 16 -0.09 2.77 -3.49
CA LEU A 16 0.52 1.51 -3.90
C LEU A 16 2.01 1.66 -4.21
N ALA A 17 2.43 2.77 -4.81
CA ALA A 17 3.83 3.07 -5.05
C ALA A 17 4.60 3.17 -3.73
N ARG A 18 4.06 3.87 -2.73
CA ARG A 18 4.66 3.96 -1.38
C ARG A 18 4.71 2.59 -0.68
N ILE A 19 3.66 1.78 -0.79
CA ILE A 19 3.64 0.42 -0.21
C ILE A 19 4.71 -0.48 -0.85
N LYS A 20 4.98 -0.34 -2.15
CA LYS A 20 6.03 -1.12 -2.83
C LYS A 20 7.46 -0.81 -2.37
N HIS A 21 7.71 0.31 -1.69
CA HIS A 21 9.03 0.56 -1.08
C HIS A 21 9.34 -0.42 0.05
N PHE A 22 8.32 -1.01 0.69
CA PHE A 22 8.51 -2.05 1.68
C PHE A 22 8.86 -3.37 0.97
N ARG A 23 10.16 -3.69 0.91
CA ARG A 23 10.70 -4.90 0.26
C ARG A 23 9.97 -6.18 0.67
N ALA A 24 9.59 -6.30 1.93
CA ALA A 24 8.88 -7.48 2.44
C ALA A 24 7.47 -7.66 1.84
N ILE A 25 6.77 -6.54 1.58
CA ILE A 25 5.47 -6.55 0.91
C ILE A 25 5.66 -6.77 -0.60
N ALA A 26 6.62 -6.08 -1.22
CA ALA A 26 6.89 -6.15 -2.66
C ALA A 26 7.29 -7.56 -3.13
N THR A 27 8.13 -8.24 -2.36
CA THR A 27 8.62 -9.58 -2.73
C THR A 27 7.71 -10.71 -2.25
N ARG A 28 6.66 -10.40 -1.45
CA ARG A 28 5.72 -11.37 -0.88
C ARG A 28 6.43 -12.62 -0.32
N TYR A 29 7.52 -12.41 0.42
CA TYR A 29 8.27 -13.51 1.05
C TYR A 29 7.48 -14.22 2.14
N ASP A 30 6.41 -13.58 2.60
CA ASP A 30 5.61 -14.10 3.67
C ASP A 30 4.73 -15.27 3.23
N LYS A 31 5.07 -16.47 3.70
CA LYS A 31 4.40 -17.74 3.39
C LYS A 31 2.96 -17.79 3.91
N PRO A 32 2.68 -17.45 5.19
CA PRO A 32 1.31 -17.32 5.67
C PRO A 32 0.65 -16.01 5.22
N LYS A 33 -0.54 -16.12 4.61
CA LYS A 33 -1.37 -14.96 4.24
C LYS A 33 -1.58 -13.98 5.40
N ARG A 34 -1.80 -14.49 6.61
CA ARG A 34 -2.01 -13.67 7.83
C ARG A 34 -0.88 -12.69 8.10
N ASN A 35 0.37 -13.09 7.89
CA ASN A 35 1.49 -12.25 8.25
C ASN A 35 1.78 -11.21 7.13
N TYR A 36 1.49 -11.55 5.88
CA TYR A 36 1.39 -10.55 4.79
C TYR A 36 0.31 -9.49 5.07
N GLU A 37 -0.88 -9.91 5.52
CA GLU A 37 -1.98 -9.00 5.88
C GLU A 37 -1.59 -8.07 7.05
N SER A 38 -0.98 -8.62 8.10
CA SER A 38 -0.46 -7.82 9.23
C SER A 38 0.58 -6.79 8.77
N MET A 39 1.49 -7.18 7.87
CA MET A 39 2.54 -6.29 7.38
C MET A 39 1.97 -5.18 6.48
N LEU A 40 0.94 -5.48 5.69
CA LEU A 40 0.20 -4.50 4.90
C LEU A 40 -0.53 -3.50 5.81
N ALA A 41 -1.17 -3.98 6.88
CA ALA A 41 -1.85 -3.13 7.85
C ALA A 41 -0.87 -2.19 8.58
N LEU A 42 0.31 -2.69 8.96
CA LEU A 42 1.38 -1.87 9.54
C LEU A 42 1.89 -0.81 8.56
N ALA A 43 2.14 -1.18 7.30
CA ALA A 43 2.56 -0.20 6.28
C ALA A 43 1.51 0.87 6.03
N CYS A 44 0.22 0.51 6.02
CA CYS A 44 -0.88 1.45 5.93
C CYS A 44 -0.93 2.41 7.13
N GLY A 45 -0.76 1.90 8.35
CA GLY A 45 -0.67 2.71 9.57
C GLY A 45 0.51 3.69 9.57
N LEU A 46 1.68 3.24 9.10
CA LEU A 46 2.86 4.10 8.94
C LEU A 46 2.67 5.19 7.88
N LEU A 47 1.93 4.88 6.81
CA LEU A 47 1.57 5.84 5.77
C LEU A 47 0.56 6.89 6.23
N TRP A 48 -0.30 6.52 7.18
CA TRP A 48 -1.33 7.39 7.75
C TRP A 48 -0.77 8.35 8.79
N LEU A 49 0.29 7.97 9.50
CA LEU A 49 0.90 8.80 10.53
C LEU A 49 1.77 9.90 9.87
N PRO A 50 1.46 11.19 10.05
CA PRO A 50 2.40 12.25 9.71
C PRO A 50 3.52 12.22 10.76
N MET A 51 4.65 11.61 10.40
CA MET A 51 5.91 11.76 11.14
C MET A 51 6.54 13.11 10.81
#